data_AF-A0A438DL33-F1
#
_entry.id   AF-A0A438DL33-F1
#
_cell.length_a   1.000
_cell.length_b   1.000
_cell.length_c   1.000
_cell.angle_alpha   90.00
_cell.angle_beta   90.00
_cell.angle_gamma   90.00
#
_symmetry.space_group_name_H-M   'P 1'
#
loop_
_entity.id
_entity.type
_entity.pdbx_description
1 polymer ?
#
loop_
_entity_poly.entity_id
_entity_poly.type
_entity_poly.pdbx_seq_one_letter_code
_entity_poly.pdbx_strand_id
1 'polypeptide(L)'
;MSTVRWLLQISLLLWLSRGLAATQGKPGCKEVCGDVDIPYPFGIGSASCYFNEWFEVTCNNSIHPHIPKPFLKRLNLEVLNVSLDRGTIQVNNPVLFDCSGKASNFTVTPNFTVRWEGGPFSFSETYTRFTAVGCSVLAYIEQSEAIAGGCMSFCKPNETAVKNGSCYGLECCQTQVPPALRSFTAYLDSFPSGNDEQLPCKSAFMVDQEWFISKGQDPEKVKDMKYVPAVLDWRIYNATCNASTSTLDTSTITVNCGNNTICSSTNQGSSVTCDCLQGYEGNPYLPQGCQGTQSTCYC
;
A
#
# COMPACT_ATOMS: atom_id res chain seq x y z
N MET A 1 20.17 46.45 17.88
CA MET A 1 19.67 46.72 16.52
C MET A 1 20.28 45.82 15.44
N SER A 2 21.54 45.39 15.55
CA SER A 2 22.18 44.48 14.57
C SER A 2 21.56 43.06 14.54
N THR A 3 21.30 42.46 15.70
CA THR A 3 20.79 41.08 15.84
C THR A 3 19.40 40.86 15.25
N VAL A 4 18.50 41.84 15.36
CA VAL A 4 17.15 41.80 14.79
C VAL A 4 17.18 41.82 13.25
N ARG A 5 18.16 42.50 12.67
CA ARG A 5 18.38 42.58 11.22
C ARG A 5 18.84 41.23 10.63
N TRP A 6 19.70 40.50 11.36
CA TRP A 6 20.14 39.16 10.98
C TRP A 6 19.01 38.12 11.03
N LEU A 7 18.17 38.16 12.06
CA LEU A 7 17.01 37.26 12.18
C LEU A 7 15.97 37.50 11.09
N LEU A 8 15.72 38.76 10.71
CA LEU A 8 14.85 39.11 9.59
C LEU A 8 15.41 38.60 8.25
N GLN A 9 16.71 38.75 8.00
CA GLN A 9 17.33 38.24 6.77
C GLN A 9 17.30 36.71 6.65
N ILE A 10 17.52 35.98 7.75
CA ILE A 10 17.42 34.51 7.78
C ILE A 10 15.97 34.07 7.55
N SER A 11 14.98 34.76 8.13
CA SER A 11 13.56 34.48 7.87
C SER A 11 13.16 34.76 6.41
N LEU A 12 13.73 35.80 5.78
CA LEU A 12 13.49 36.13 4.37
C LEU A 12 14.10 35.09 3.42
N LEU A 13 15.31 34.58 3.75
CA LEU A 13 15.98 33.51 3.01
C LEU A 13 15.24 32.16 3.13
N LEU A 14 14.68 31.84 4.29
CA LEU A 14 13.83 30.66 4.51
C LEU A 14 12.45 30.77 3.83
N TRP A 15 11.97 31.98 3.56
CA TRP A 15 10.74 32.20 2.78
C TRP A 15 10.97 32.11 1.26
N LEU A 16 12.18 32.44 0.78
CA LEU A 16 12.58 32.32 -0.62
C LEU A 16 12.88 30.87 -1.06
N SER A 17 13.08 29.94 -0.12
CA SER A 17 13.32 28.51 -0.41
C SER A 17 12.05 27.67 -0.46
N ARG A 18 10.85 28.27 -0.52
CA ARG A 18 9.67 27.54 -1.01
C ARG A 18 9.84 27.33 -2.52
N GLY A 19 10.69 26.36 -2.88
CA GLY A 19 10.67 25.80 -4.22
C GLY A 19 9.22 25.45 -4.55
N LEU A 20 8.76 25.83 -5.74
CA LEU A 20 7.52 25.30 -6.27
C LEU A 20 7.63 23.77 -6.17
N ALA A 21 6.78 23.16 -5.34
CA ALA A 21 6.67 21.71 -5.32
C ALA A 21 6.44 21.27 -6.77
N ALA A 22 7.34 20.44 -7.29
CA ALA A 22 7.23 19.96 -8.66
C ALA A 22 5.91 19.18 -8.79
N THR A 23 5.08 19.58 -9.76
CA THR A 23 3.82 18.90 -10.10
C THR A 23 4.05 17.39 -10.21
N GLN A 24 3.26 16.62 -9.48
CA GLN A 24 3.36 15.16 -9.47
C GLN A 24 2.29 14.51 -10.34
N GLY A 25 1.37 15.28 -10.90
CA GLY A 25 0.34 14.84 -11.84
C GLY A 25 0.52 15.42 -13.25
N LYS A 26 -0.39 15.06 -14.14
CA LYS A 26 -0.43 15.67 -15.47
C LYS A 26 -1.00 17.10 -15.40
N PRO A 27 -0.56 18.01 -16.28
CA PRO A 27 -1.10 19.38 -16.33
C PRO A 27 -2.64 19.39 -16.42
N GLY A 28 -3.27 20.16 -15.54
CA GLY A 28 -4.73 20.30 -15.47
C GLY A 28 -5.47 19.18 -14.72
N CYS A 29 -4.74 18.21 -14.17
CA CYS A 29 -5.32 17.14 -13.35
C CYS A 29 -5.29 17.48 -11.86
N LYS A 30 -6.26 16.95 -11.11
CA LYS A 30 -6.30 17.10 -9.66
C LYS A 30 -5.33 16.10 -9.01
N GLU A 31 -4.41 16.62 -8.20
CA GLU A 31 -3.31 15.84 -7.61
C GLU A 31 -3.49 15.52 -6.12
N VAL A 32 -4.55 16.02 -5.47
CA VAL A 32 -4.76 15.85 -4.03
C VAL A 32 -6.21 15.51 -3.75
N CYS A 33 -6.47 14.54 -2.88
CA CYS A 33 -7.80 14.23 -2.35
C CYS A 33 -7.74 14.08 -0.82
N GLY A 34 -8.37 15.01 -0.10
CA GLY A 34 -8.20 15.11 1.35
C GLY A 34 -6.75 15.45 1.67
N ASP A 35 -6.11 14.59 2.45
CA ASP A 35 -4.70 14.74 2.88
C ASP A 35 -3.74 13.81 2.10
N VAL A 36 -4.19 13.25 0.97
CA VAL A 36 -3.43 12.27 0.20
C VAL A 36 -3.06 12.84 -1.17
N ASP A 37 -1.76 12.84 -1.45
CA ASP A 37 -1.21 13.13 -2.78
C ASP A 37 -1.48 11.95 -3.73
N ILE A 38 -1.99 12.26 -4.91
CA ILE A 38 -2.34 11.33 -5.98
C ILE A 38 -1.49 11.66 -7.21
N PRO A 39 -0.23 11.18 -7.24
CA PRO A 39 0.69 11.42 -8.33
C PRO A 39 0.40 10.51 -9.53
N TYR A 40 0.75 10.95 -10.73
CA TYR A 40 0.78 10.09 -11.92
C TYR A 40 1.72 8.89 -11.67
N PRO A 41 1.38 7.63 -12.02
CA PRO A 41 0.33 7.20 -12.95
C PRO A 41 -1.09 7.17 -12.39
N PHE A 42 -1.28 7.41 -11.09
CA PHE A 42 -2.60 7.58 -10.49
C PHE A 42 -3.19 8.95 -10.85
N GLY A 43 -4.51 9.06 -10.86
CA GLY A 43 -5.13 10.33 -11.21
C GLY A 43 -6.62 10.39 -10.95
N ILE A 44 -7.09 11.63 -10.77
CA ILE A 44 -8.49 11.96 -10.52
C ILE A 44 -9.03 12.76 -11.71
N GLY A 45 -10.23 12.42 -12.18
CA GLY A 45 -10.93 13.18 -13.21
C GLY A 45 -11.00 12.44 -14.55
N SER A 46 -10.70 13.12 -15.65
CA SER A 46 -10.80 12.57 -17.00
C SER A 46 -9.75 11.48 -17.27
N ALA A 47 -10.01 10.63 -18.27
CA ALA A 47 -9.14 9.52 -18.68
C ALA A 47 -7.70 9.94 -19.02
N SER A 48 -7.46 11.21 -19.31
CA SER A 48 -6.12 11.77 -19.53
C SER A 48 -5.26 11.82 -18.25
N CYS A 49 -5.86 11.84 -17.06
CA CYS A 49 -5.19 12.13 -15.80
C CYS A 49 -4.53 10.93 -15.12
N TYR A 50 -4.93 9.71 -15.48
CA TYR A 50 -4.35 8.46 -14.99
C TYR A 50 -3.79 7.65 -16.15
N PHE A 51 -2.96 6.65 -15.87
CA PHE A 51 -2.35 5.83 -16.92
C PHE A 51 -3.36 4.92 -17.63
N ASN A 52 -4.21 4.24 -16.86
CA ASN A 52 -5.37 3.49 -17.34
C ASN A 52 -6.37 3.31 -16.19
N GLU A 53 -7.49 2.65 -16.44
CA GLU A 53 -8.58 2.48 -15.46
C GLU A 53 -8.19 1.80 -14.15
N TRP A 54 -7.10 1.04 -14.10
CA TRP A 54 -6.60 0.48 -12.84
C TRP A 54 -6.00 1.55 -11.92
N PHE A 55 -5.53 2.66 -12.48
CA PHE A 55 -4.92 3.78 -11.76
C PHE A 55 -5.90 4.95 -11.54
N GLU A 56 -7.17 4.79 -11.91
CA GLU A 56 -8.21 5.79 -11.64
C GLU A 56 -8.52 5.87 -10.14
N VAL A 57 -8.41 7.07 -9.59
CA VAL A 57 -8.77 7.39 -8.20
C VAL A 57 -10.02 8.25 -8.18
N THR A 58 -11.03 7.83 -7.43
CA THR A 58 -12.21 8.65 -7.14
C THR A 58 -12.04 9.35 -5.80
N CYS A 59 -12.52 10.59 -5.71
CA CYS A 59 -12.45 11.38 -4.49
C CYS A 59 -13.85 11.50 -3.90
N ASN A 60 -14.15 10.71 -2.86
CA ASN A 60 -15.48 10.64 -2.27
C ASN A 60 -15.66 11.73 -1.20
N ASN A 61 -16.56 12.69 -1.47
CA ASN A 61 -16.86 13.81 -0.58
C ASN A 61 -17.96 13.51 0.45
N SER A 62 -18.61 12.34 0.36
CA SER A 62 -19.85 12.03 1.10
C SER A 62 -19.62 11.41 2.48
N ILE A 63 -18.37 11.29 2.94
CA ILE A 63 -18.04 10.64 4.21
C ILE A 63 -17.86 11.73 5.28
N HIS A 64 -18.72 11.73 6.31
CA HIS A 64 -18.51 12.56 7.50
C HIS A 64 -17.31 12.02 8.30
N PRO A 65 -16.38 12.87 8.79
CA PRO A 65 -16.30 14.33 8.65
C PRO A 65 -15.73 14.76 7.29
N HIS A 66 -16.04 16.00 6.86
CA HIS A 66 -15.90 16.64 5.53
C HIS A 66 -14.55 16.56 4.77
N ILE A 67 -13.62 15.67 5.10
CA ILE A 67 -12.38 15.43 4.37
C ILE A 67 -12.67 14.38 3.30
N PRO A 68 -12.53 14.73 2.01
CA PRO A 68 -12.72 13.76 0.93
C PRO A 68 -11.73 12.60 1.05
N LYS A 69 -12.21 11.38 0.79
CA LYS A 69 -11.37 10.16 0.83
C LYS A 69 -11.10 9.65 -0.57
N PRO A 70 -9.83 9.40 -0.95
CA PRO A 70 -9.50 8.79 -2.23
C PRO A 70 -9.78 7.29 -2.22
N PHE A 71 -10.26 6.76 -3.34
CA PHE A 71 -10.48 5.32 -3.54
C PHE A 71 -9.90 4.88 -4.88
N LEU A 72 -9.16 3.77 -4.91
CA LEU A 72 -8.86 3.07 -6.16
C LEU A 72 -10.18 2.53 -6.71
N LYS A 73 -10.69 3.14 -7.78
CA LYS A 73 -12.06 2.90 -8.25
C LYS A 73 -12.33 1.43 -8.56
N ARG A 74 -11.36 0.76 -9.20
CA ARG A 74 -11.49 -0.64 -9.62
C ARG A 74 -11.39 -1.64 -8.47
N LEU A 75 -10.62 -1.30 -7.43
CA LEU A 75 -10.44 -2.16 -6.26
C LEU A 75 -11.45 -1.84 -5.15
N ASN A 76 -12.06 -0.66 -5.21
CA ASN A 76 -12.91 -0.09 -4.16
C ASN A 76 -12.22 -0.07 -2.79
N LEU A 77 -10.94 0.26 -2.77
CA LEU A 77 -10.13 0.41 -1.55
C LEU A 77 -9.75 1.87 -1.35
N GLU A 78 -9.91 2.37 -0.13
CA GLU A 78 -9.47 3.71 0.24
C GLU A 78 -7.94 3.79 0.16
N VAL A 79 -7.41 4.84 -0.46
CA VAL A 79 -5.98 5.10 -0.56
C VAL A 79 -5.54 5.91 0.65
N LEU A 80 -4.49 5.45 1.32
CA LEU A 80 -3.92 6.11 2.50
C LEU A 80 -2.64 6.86 2.15
N ASN A 81 -1.84 6.33 1.21
CA ASN A 81 -0.58 6.93 0.77
C ASN A 81 -0.13 6.34 -0.57
N VAL A 82 0.54 7.13 -1.41
CA VAL A 82 1.21 6.66 -2.63
C VAL A 82 2.70 6.97 -2.55
N SER A 83 3.54 5.97 -2.83
CA SER A 83 5.00 6.07 -2.84
C SER A 83 5.51 5.69 -4.23
N LEU A 84 5.97 6.67 -5.02
CA LEU A 84 6.51 6.42 -6.36
C LEU A 84 7.86 5.71 -6.29
N ASP A 85 8.74 6.18 -5.42
CA ASP A 85 10.08 5.65 -5.14
C ASP A 85 10.08 4.17 -4.75
N ARG A 86 9.12 3.75 -3.93
CA ARG A 86 8.96 2.34 -3.53
C ARG A 86 8.11 1.54 -4.51
N GLY A 87 7.41 2.21 -5.44
CA GLY A 87 6.41 1.58 -6.29
C GLY A 87 5.31 0.91 -5.46
N THR A 88 4.85 1.58 -4.40
CA THR A 88 3.84 1.05 -3.46
C THR A 88 2.66 2.01 -3.29
N ILE A 89 1.51 1.45 -2.96
CA ILE A 89 0.31 2.17 -2.53
C ILE A 89 -0.21 1.56 -1.23
N GLN A 90 -0.41 2.39 -0.21
CA GLN A 90 -1.00 1.96 1.05
C GLN A 90 -2.52 2.13 0.96
N VAL A 91 -3.27 1.10 1.33
CA VAL A 91 -4.73 1.04 1.21
C VAL A 91 -5.38 0.64 2.54
N ASN A 92 -6.64 1.02 2.73
CA ASN A 92 -7.44 0.61 3.88
C ASN A 92 -8.09 -0.76 3.59
N ASN A 93 -7.46 -1.84 4.03
CA ASN A 93 -7.82 -3.22 3.72
C ASN A 93 -8.83 -3.80 4.72
N PRO A 94 -9.88 -4.53 4.28
CA PRO A 94 -10.86 -5.12 5.18
C PRO A 94 -10.27 -6.22 6.08
N VAL A 95 -10.88 -6.37 7.25
CA VAL A 95 -10.56 -7.41 8.24
C VAL A 95 -11.59 -8.55 8.16
N LEU A 96 -11.11 -9.79 8.17
CA LEU A 96 -11.94 -10.99 8.37
C LEU A 96 -12.30 -11.13 9.84
N PHE A 97 -13.52 -11.57 10.11
CA PHE A 97 -14.02 -11.75 11.46
C PHE A 97 -14.78 -13.05 11.63
N ASP A 98 -14.48 -13.75 12.71
CA ASP A 98 -15.30 -14.83 13.25
C ASP A 98 -15.65 -14.51 14.71
N CYS A 99 -16.91 -14.16 14.93
CA CYS A 99 -17.49 -13.83 16.23
C CYS A 99 -18.59 -14.81 16.65
N SER A 100 -18.57 -16.03 16.11
CA SER A 100 -19.59 -17.06 16.34
C SER A 100 -19.90 -17.36 17.82
N GLY A 101 -18.98 -17.05 18.75
CA GLY A 101 -19.19 -17.17 20.20
C GLY A 101 -19.91 -16.01 20.90
N LYS A 102 -20.20 -14.88 20.22
CA LYS A 102 -20.90 -13.71 20.81
C LYS A 102 -22.36 -13.63 20.35
N ALA A 103 -23.27 -13.42 21.29
CA ALA A 103 -24.65 -13.01 21.00
C ALA A 103 -24.68 -11.54 20.52
N SER A 104 -24.41 -11.27 19.24
CA SER A 104 -24.57 -9.91 18.68
C SER A 104 -24.68 -9.90 17.15
N ASN A 105 -25.17 -8.78 16.60
CA ASN A 105 -25.39 -8.48 15.18
C ASN A 105 -24.10 -8.38 14.33
N PHE A 106 -23.07 -9.20 14.60
CA PHE A 106 -21.82 -9.17 13.85
C PHE A 106 -21.89 -10.12 12.64
N THR A 107 -21.58 -9.61 11.45
CA THR A 107 -21.49 -10.40 10.22
C THR A 107 -20.20 -11.21 10.23
N VAL A 108 -20.31 -12.53 10.32
CA VAL A 108 -19.19 -13.45 10.11
C VAL A 108 -18.71 -13.28 8.68
N THR A 109 -17.43 -12.96 8.50
CA THR A 109 -16.78 -12.86 7.20
C THR A 109 -15.59 -13.81 7.25
N PRO A 110 -15.79 -15.10 6.94
CA PRO A 110 -14.79 -16.14 7.17
C PRO A 110 -13.71 -16.16 6.09
N ASN A 111 -13.96 -15.52 4.95
CA ASN A 111 -13.01 -15.42 3.86
C ASN A 111 -13.18 -14.12 3.06
N PHE A 112 -12.14 -13.77 2.31
CA PHE A 112 -12.22 -12.76 1.26
C PHE A 112 -11.43 -13.24 0.05
N THR A 113 -11.94 -12.94 -1.14
CA THR A 113 -11.30 -13.30 -2.40
C THR A 113 -10.79 -12.04 -3.11
N VAL A 114 -9.55 -12.10 -3.56
CA VAL A 114 -8.92 -11.08 -4.38
C VAL A 114 -8.76 -11.62 -5.79
N ARG A 115 -9.11 -10.80 -6.79
CA ARG A 115 -8.99 -11.12 -8.22
C ARG A 115 -8.47 -9.90 -8.98
N TRP A 116 -7.17 -9.67 -8.90
CA TRP A 116 -6.47 -8.55 -9.55
C TRP A 116 -5.59 -9.00 -10.73
N GLU A 117 -5.82 -10.20 -11.24
CA GLU A 117 -5.19 -10.70 -12.47
C GLU A 117 -5.38 -9.73 -13.64
N GLY A 118 -4.34 -9.59 -14.46
CA GLY A 118 -4.28 -8.59 -15.53
C GLY A 118 -4.17 -7.14 -15.05
N GLY A 119 -4.13 -6.90 -13.74
CA GLY A 119 -3.94 -5.59 -13.12
C GLY A 119 -2.52 -5.34 -12.62
N PRO A 120 -2.24 -4.09 -12.22
CA PRO A 120 -0.90 -3.67 -11.80
C PRO A 120 -0.57 -4.04 -10.35
N PHE A 121 -1.56 -4.44 -9.54
CA PHE A 121 -1.42 -4.54 -8.09
C PHE A 121 -1.19 -5.98 -7.60
N SER A 122 -0.36 -6.11 -6.57
CA SER A 122 -0.24 -7.29 -5.71
C SER A 122 0.00 -6.83 -4.27
N PHE A 123 -0.31 -7.65 -3.26
CA PHE A 123 0.16 -7.35 -1.92
C PHE A 123 1.69 -7.36 -1.87
N SER A 124 2.27 -6.39 -1.17
CA SER A 124 3.72 -6.27 -1.08
C SER A 124 4.31 -7.38 -0.22
N GLU A 125 5.14 -8.23 -0.83
CA GLU A 125 5.90 -9.27 -0.11
C GLU A 125 6.82 -8.64 0.95
N THR A 126 7.35 -7.46 0.65
CA THR A 126 8.27 -6.75 1.53
C THR A 126 7.53 -6.19 2.74
N TYR A 127 6.44 -5.45 2.52
CA TYR A 127 5.82 -4.61 3.55
C TYR A 127 4.54 -5.17 4.18
N THR A 128 3.87 -6.11 3.53
CA THR A 128 2.61 -6.68 4.03
C THR A 128 2.83 -8.05 4.69
N ARG A 129 2.13 -8.28 5.80
CA ARG A 129 2.03 -9.58 6.48
C ARG A 129 0.58 -10.01 6.54
N PHE A 130 0.34 -11.31 6.40
CA PHE A 130 -0.95 -11.89 6.71
C PHE A 130 -0.96 -12.26 8.20
N THR A 131 -1.79 -11.57 8.96
CA THR A 131 -1.83 -11.65 10.43
C THR A 131 -3.18 -12.14 10.88
N ALA A 132 -3.19 -12.99 11.91
CA ALA A 132 -4.41 -13.43 12.57
C ALA A 132 -4.28 -13.25 14.08
N VAL A 133 -5.38 -12.80 14.70
CA VAL A 133 -5.48 -12.53 16.13
C VAL A 133 -6.68 -13.27 16.70
N GLY A 134 -6.45 -13.98 17.80
CA GLY A 134 -7.44 -14.78 18.49
C GLY A 134 -6.84 -16.10 18.98
N CYS A 135 -7.62 -16.82 19.78
CA CYS A 135 -7.29 -18.13 20.33
C CYS A 135 -7.73 -19.24 19.36
N SER A 136 -6.85 -20.24 19.14
CA SER A 136 -7.10 -21.38 18.25
C SER A 136 -7.59 -20.96 16.86
N VAL A 137 -6.77 -20.12 16.22
CA VAL A 137 -7.03 -19.58 14.87
C VAL A 137 -6.15 -20.29 13.87
N LEU A 138 -6.72 -20.70 12.74
CA LEU A 138 -5.98 -21.10 11.55
C LEU A 138 -6.30 -20.09 10.45
N ALA A 139 -5.31 -19.33 10.01
CA ALA A 139 -5.46 -18.38 8.92
C ALA A 139 -4.57 -18.79 7.76
N TYR A 140 -5.14 -18.98 6.57
CA TYR A 140 -4.39 -19.42 5.40
C TYR A 140 -4.86 -18.75 4.11
N ILE A 141 -3.97 -18.76 3.13
CA ILE A 141 -4.14 -18.23 1.79
C ILE A 141 -4.21 -19.42 0.84
N GLU A 142 -5.26 -19.50 0.07
CA GLU A 142 -5.43 -20.46 -1.01
C GLU A 142 -5.24 -19.77 -2.36
N GLN A 143 -4.41 -20.36 -3.22
CA GLN A 143 -4.17 -19.94 -4.59
C GLN A 143 -4.24 -21.18 -5.48
N SER A 144 -5.03 -21.12 -6.55
CA SER A 144 -5.17 -22.22 -7.52
C SER A 144 -5.47 -23.58 -6.84
N GLU A 145 -6.42 -23.58 -5.89
CA GLU A 145 -6.87 -24.76 -5.14
C GLU A 145 -5.80 -25.40 -4.23
N ALA A 146 -4.69 -24.70 -3.97
CA ALA A 146 -3.64 -25.13 -3.06
C ALA A 146 -3.38 -24.08 -1.98
N ILE A 147 -3.04 -24.55 -0.78
CA ILE A 147 -2.59 -23.67 0.31
C ILE A 147 -1.22 -23.09 -0.08
N ALA A 148 -1.16 -21.79 -0.27
CA ALA A 148 0.05 -21.06 -0.65
C ALA A 148 0.83 -20.57 0.58
N GLY A 149 0.16 -20.40 1.71
CA GLY A 149 0.77 -19.95 2.97
C GLY A 149 -0.25 -19.74 4.05
N GLY A 150 0.18 -19.63 5.30
CA GLY A 150 -0.70 -19.41 6.43
C GLY A 150 0.05 -19.40 7.76
N CYS A 151 -0.70 -19.22 8.84
CA CYS A 151 -0.22 -19.34 10.21
C CYS A 151 -1.33 -19.84 11.13
N MET A 152 -0.95 -20.24 12.34
CA MET A 152 -1.90 -20.58 13.39
C MET A 152 -1.48 -20.00 14.74
N SER A 153 -2.46 -19.73 15.61
CA SER A 153 -2.25 -19.28 16.98
C SER A 153 -2.87 -20.25 17.99
N PHE A 154 -2.21 -20.40 19.12
CA PHE A 154 -2.62 -21.23 20.24
C PHE A 154 -3.01 -20.39 21.44
N CYS A 155 -3.69 -21.01 22.39
CA CYS A 155 -4.14 -20.38 23.62
C CYS A 155 -3.29 -20.92 24.77
N LYS A 156 -2.89 -20.03 25.67
CA LYS A 156 -2.21 -20.41 26.90
C LYS A 156 -2.95 -19.76 28.08
N PRO A 157 -3.48 -20.54 29.04
CA PRO A 157 -4.22 -19.99 30.15
C PRO A 157 -3.40 -18.92 30.90
N ASN A 158 -4.05 -17.79 31.21
CA ASN A 158 -3.45 -16.64 31.91
C ASN A 158 -2.31 -15.91 31.16
N GLU A 159 -2.12 -16.17 29.87
CA GLU A 159 -1.24 -15.39 29.00
C GLU A 159 -2.05 -14.79 27.85
N THR A 160 -1.77 -13.54 27.51
CA THR A 160 -2.38 -12.88 26.35
C THR A 160 -1.37 -12.74 25.22
N ALA A 161 -1.83 -12.41 24.02
CA ALA A 161 -0.98 -11.90 22.94
C ALA A 161 0.02 -10.87 23.50
N VAL A 162 1.29 -11.03 23.16
CA VAL A 162 2.36 -10.19 23.72
C VAL A 162 2.18 -8.76 23.24
N LYS A 163 2.06 -7.84 24.20
CA LYS A 163 1.99 -6.40 23.95
C LYS A 163 3.27 -5.92 23.25
N ASN A 164 3.17 -4.85 22.45
CA ASN A 164 4.25 -4.29 21.61
C ASN A 164 4.49 -5.04 20.28
N GLY A 165 3.43 -5.42 19.57
CA GLY A 165 3.54 -5.90 18.18
C GLY A 165 4.15 -7.30 18.00
N SER A 166 4.38 -8.07 19.07
CA SER A 166 4.95 -9.41 18.96
C SER A 166 3.86 -10.44 18.65
N CYS A 167 4.08 -11.23 17.60
CA CYS A 167 3.10 -12.17 17.05
C CYS A 167 3.82 -13.46 16.61
N TYR A 168 3.94 -14.42 17.53
CA TYR A 168 4.76 -15.64 17.36
C TYR A 168 3.99 -16.95 17.59
N GLY A 169 2.67 -16.90 17.65
CA GLY A 169 1.80 -18.09 17.77
C GLY A 169 1.01 -18.20 19.08
N LEU A 170 1.16 -17.28 20.04
CA LEU A 170 0.27 -17.20 21.21
C LEU A 170 -0.74 -16.07 21.01
N GLU A 171 -2.01 -16.42 20.83
CA GLU A 171 -3.14 -15.54 20.52
C GLU A 171 -2.98 -14.60 19.30
N CYS A 172 -1.83 -14.63 18.64
CA CYS A 172 -1.51 -13.90 17.43
C CYS A 172 -0.54 -14.73 16.60
N CYS A 173 -0.78 -14.85 15.30
CA CYS A 173 0.17 -15.39 14.34
C CYS A 173 0.29 -14.49 13.11
N GLN A 174 1.45 -14.56 12.45
CA GLN A 174 1.66 -13.86 11.19
C GLN A 174 2.51 -14.69 10.25
N THR A 175 2.33 -14.45 8.95
CA THR A 175 3.16 -15.03 7.90
C THR A 175 3.42 -14.01 6.78
N GLN A 176 4.44 -14.27 5.97
CA GLN A 176 4.70 -13.48 4.78
C GLN A 176 3.64 -13.77 3.72
N VAL A 177 3.33 -12.76 2.91
CA VAL A 177 2.46 -12.94 1.76
C VAL A 177 3.30 -13.54 0.62
N PRO A 178 2.81 -14.59 -0.08
CA PRO A 178 3.52 -15.15 -1.23
C PRO A 178 3.88 -14.09 -2.29
N PRO A 179 5.02 -14.24 -2.99
CA PRO A 179 5.42 -13.33 -4.06
C PRO A 179 4.36 -13.21 -5.15
N ALA A 180 4.15 -12.00 -5.66
CA ALA A 180 3.23 -11.72 -6.78
C ALA A 180 1.79 -12.24 -6.58
N LEU A 181 1.30 -12.25 -5.33
CA LEU A 181 -0.05 -12.70 -5.00
C LEU A 181 -1.12 -11.72 -5.54
N ARG A 182 -1.71 -12.04 -6.70
CA ARG A 182 -2.76 -11.23 -7.38
C ARG A 182 -4.15 -11.85 -7.40
N SER A 183 -4.23 -13.14 -7.12
CA SER A 183 -5.48 -13.90 -7.13
C SER A 183 -5.40 -14.99 -6.07
N PHE A 184 -6.27 -14.91 -5.08
CA PHE A 184 -6.29 -15.80 -3.94
C PHE A 184 -7.58 -15.65 -3.14
N THR A 185 -7.86 -16.63 -2.29
CA THR A 185 -8.83 -16.49 -1.20
C THR A 185 -8.10 -16.65 0.12
N ALA A 186 -8.27 -15.71 1.04
CA ALA A 186 -7.80 -15.85 2.41
C ALA A 186 -8.93 -16.35 3.28
N TYR A 187 -8.60 -17.26 4.20
CA TYR A 187 -9.53 -17.93 5.10
C TYR A 187 -9.15 -17.65 6.55
N LEU A 188 -10.19 -17.55 7.38
CA LEU A 188 -10.12 -17.50 8.82
C LEU A 188 -10.93 -18.69 9.36
N ASP A 189 -10.21 -19.68 9.86
CA ASP A 189 -10.76 -20.91 10.43
C ASP A 189 -10.38 -21.06 11.92
N SER A 190 -11.00 -22.05 12.54
CA SER A 190 -10.79 -22.43 13.93
C SER A 190 -10.46 -23.92 14.04
N PHE A 191 -9.64 -24.29 15.02
CA PHE A 191 -9.41 -25.69 15.39
C PHE A 191 -9.79 -25.93 16.86
N PRO A 192 -10.13 -27.18 17.26
CA PRO A 192 -10.62 -27.46 18.60
C PRO A 192 -9.66 -26.98 19.69
N SER A 193 -10.18 -26.21 20.64
CA SER A 193 -9.48 -25.76 21.84
C SER A 193 -10.19 -26.35 23.06
N GLY A 194 -9.45 -26.90 24.01
CA GLY A 194 -9.96 -27.81 25.03
C GLY A 194 -10.98 -27.25 26.05
N ASN A 195 -11.43 -26.00 25.93
CA ASN A 195 -12.47 -25.41 26.78
C ASN A 195 -13.31 -24.41 25.96
N ASP A 196 -14.58 -24.76 25.72
CA ASP A 196 -15.51 -24.07 24.83
C ASP A 196 -16.41 -23.09 25.63
N GLU A 197 -15.80 -22.15 26.34
CA GLU A 197 -16.51 -21.03 26.98
C GLU A 197 -16.30 -19.75 26.16
N GLN A 198 -17.39 -19.27 25.54
CA GLN A 198 -17.56 -17.95 24.94
C GLN A 198 -16.28 -17.36 24.34
N LEU A 199 -15.79 -17.99 23.27
CA LEU A 199 -14.56 -17.56 22.60
C LEU A 199 -14.70 -16.11 22.11
N PRO A 200 -13.72 -15.23 22.41
CA PRO A 200 -13.70 -13.87 21.87
C PRO A 200 -13.64 -13.90 20.34
N CYS A 201 -14.02 -12.78 19.71
CA CYS A 201 -13.91 -12.63 18.26
C CYS A 201 -12.47 -12.90 17.79
N LYS A 202 -12.37 -13.63 16.69
CA LYS A 202 -11.15 -13.92 15.96
C LYS A 202 -11.12 -13.04 14.72
N SER A 203 -9.93 -12.68 14.28
CA SER A 203 -9.74 -11.87 13.09
C SER A 203 -8.53 -12.29 12.29
N ALA A 204 -8.57 -12.04 10.98
CA ALA A 204 -7.41 -12.16 10.11
C ALA A 204 -7.41 -11.05 9.06
N PHE A 205 -6.22 -10.57 8.71
CA PHE A 205 -6.08 -9.41 7.84
C PHE A 205 -4.70 -9.30 7.21
N MET A 206 -4.65 -8.72 6.01
CA MET A 206 -3.40 -8.25 5.40
C MET A 206 -3.07 -6.88 6.01
N VAL A 207 -1.86 -6.71 6.55
CA VAL A 207 -1.47 -5.48 7.24
C VAL A 207 -0.03 -5.07 6.94
N ASP A 208 0.19 -3.76 6.90
CA ASP A 208 1.50 -3.13 6.89
C ASP A 208 2.27 -3.47 8.17
N GLN A 209 3.40 -4.17 8.03
CA GLN A 209 4.21 -4.63 9.16
C GLN A 209 4.78 -3.47 9.98
N GLU A 210 5.08 -2.33 9.36
CA GLU A 210 5.62 -1.16 10.06
C GLU A 210 4.51 -0.51 10.91
N TRP A 211 3.29 -0.48 10.38
CA TRP A 211 2.14 0.00 11.14
C TRP A 211 1.78 -0.94 12.28
N PHE A 212 1.86 -2.26 12.09
CA PHE A 212 1.43 -3.25 13.07
C PHE A 212 2.50 -3.52 14.15
N ILE A 213 3.69 -3.97 13.74
CA ILE A 213 4.76 -4.40 14.65
C ILE A 213 5.59 -3.21 15.09
N SER A 214 6.14 -2.43 14.14
CA SER A 214 7.12 -1.38 14.46
C SER A 214 6.52 -0.25 15.28
N LYS A 215 5.23 0.08 15.09
CA LYS A 215 4.49 1.02 15.94
C LYS A 215 3.90 0.38 17.20
N GLY A 216 4.14 -0.91 17.43
CA GLY A 216 3.75 -1.63 18.64
C GLY A 216 2.24 -1.68 18.86
N GLN A 217 1.45 -1.92 17.80
CA GLN A 217 0.00 -2.04 17.94
C GLN A 217 -0.35 -3.16 18.92
N ASP A 218 -1.46 -2.95 19.62
CA ASP A 218 -2.04 -3.95 20.50
C ASP A 218 -2.92 -4.87 19.65
N PRO A 219 -2.56 -6.15 19.45
CA PRO A 219 -3.34 -7.08 18.62
C PRO A 219 -4.81 -7.16 19.08
N GLU A 220 -5.03 -7.07 20.39
CA GLU A 220 -6.37 -7.10 21.00
C GLU A 220 -7.23 -5.89 20.67
N LYS A 221 -6.64 -4.77 20.24
CA LYS A 221 -7.39 -3.60 19.73
C LYS A 221 -7.59 -3.68 18.22
N VAL A 222 -6.58 -4.17 17.50
CA VAL A 222 -6.65 -4.30 16.04
C VAL A 222 -7.69 -5.33 15.64
N LYS A 223 -7.88 -6.39 16.44
CA LYS A 223 -8.88 -7.43 16.15
C LYS A 223 -10.33 -6.93 16.05
N ASP A 224 -10.63 -5.74 16.60
CA ASP A 224 -11.97 -5.14 16.55
C ASP A 224 -12.10 -4.06 15.45
N MET A 225 -11.01 -3.76 14.73
CA MET A 225 -11.00 -2.78 13.63
C MET A 225 -11.57 -3.38 12.36
N LYS A 226 -12.51 -2.67 11.70
CA LYS A 226 -13.09 -3.15 10.43
C LYS A 226 -12.12 -3.13 9.25
N TYR A 227 -11.15 -2.22 9.30
CA TYR A 227 -10.14 -2.03 8.27
C TYR A 227 -8.79 -1.72 8.91
N VAL A 228 -7.72 -2.15 8.25
CA VAL A 228 -6.34 -1.91 8.65
C VAL A 228 -5.50 -1.49 7.43
N PRO A 229 -4.44 -0.69 7.60
CA PRO A 229 -3.59 -0.32 6.48
C PRO A 229 -2.83 -1.54 5.95
N ALA A 230 -2.84 -1.73 4.63
CA ALA A 230 -2.02 -2.73 3.94
C ALA A 230 -1.25 -2.06 2.79
N VAL A 231 -0.11 -2.66 2.40
CA VAL A 231 0.72 -2.13 1.32
C VAL A 231 0.61 -3.02 0.09
N LEU A 232 0.27 -2.41 -1.04
CA LEU A 232 0.28 -3.06 -2.35
C LEU A 232 1.50 -2.57 -3.13
N ASP A 233 2.18 -3.49 -3.80
CA ASP A 233 3.09 -3.14 -4.88
C ASP A 233 2.28 -2.85 -6.13
N TRP A 234 2.72 -1.88 -6.93
CA TRP A 234 2.16 -1.63 -8.25
C TRP A 234 3.27 -1.59 -9.30
N ARG A 235 3.01 -2.19 -10.47
CA ARG A 235 3.93 -2.16 -11.61
C ARG A 235 3.16 -1.93 -12.89
N ILE A 236 3.81 -1.36 -13.90
CA ILE A 236 3.19 -1.24 -15.21
C ILE A 236 3.60 -2.43 -16.07
N TYR A 237 2.64 -3.31 -16.32
CA TYR A 237 2.83 -4.52 -17.12
C TYR A 237 2.64 -4.25 -18.62
N ASN A 238 3.17 -5.15 -19.45
CA ASN A 238 3.14 -5.09 -20.91
C ASN A 238 3.88 -3.87 -21.49
N ALA A 239 4.94 -3.43 -20.82
CA ALA A 239 5.88 -2.44 -21.32
C ALA A 239 7.28 -3.07 -21.40
N THR A 240 8.08 -2.63 -22.36
CA THR A 240 9.50 -3.03 -22.48
C THR A 240 10.38 -1.84 -22.11
N CYS A 241 11.62 -2.04 -21.71
CA CYS A 241 12.56 -0.95 -21.44
C CYS A 241 13.85 -1.27 -22.17
N ASN A 242 14.29 -0.41 -23.09
CA ASN A 242 15.63 -0.50 -23.65
C ASN A 242 16.54 0.46 -22.87
N ALA A 243 17.24 -0.09 -21.88
CA ALA A 243 18.14 0.66 -21.00
C ALA A 243 19.28 1.37 -21.76
N SER A 244 19.54 0.98 -23.01
CA SER A 244 20.65 1.47 -23.84
C SER A 244 20.36 2.82 -24.53
N THR A 245 19.08 3.20 -24.69
CA THR A 245 18.71 4.39 -25.49
C THR A 245 17.63 5.27 -24.88
N SER A 246 17.08 4.93 -23.70
CA SER A 246 15.88 5.60 -23.15
C SER A 246 14.71 5.69 -24.16
N THR A 247 14.74 4.89 -25.23
CA THR A 247 13.74 4.88 -26.30
C THR A 247 13.19 3.47 -26.46
N LEU A 248 11.88 3.34 -26.26
CA LEU A 248 11.15 2.09 -26.37
C LEU A 248 10.72 1.82 -27.82
N ASP A 249 10.80 0.55 -28.23
CA ASP A 249 10.27 0.05 -29.50
C ASP A 249 8.74 -0.05 -29.42
N THR A 250 8.06 0.58 -30.38
CA THR A 250 6.62 0.85 -30.35
C THR A 250 5.84 -0.23 -31.08
N SER A 251 5.22 -1.16 -30.35
CA SER A 251 4.10 -1.91 -30.93
C SER A 251 2.93 -2.26 -30.01
N THR A 252 2.96 -2.04 -28.70
CA THR A 252 1.76 -2.08 -27.84
C THR A 252 2.04 -1.43 -26.48
N ILE A 253 1.31 -0.38 -26.10
CA ILE A 253 1.30 0.30 -24.77
C ILE A 253 2.67 0.81 -24.30
N THR A 254 3.09 1.97 -24.81
CA THR A 254 4.31 2.67 -24.40
C THR A 254 4.07 3.45 -23.11
N VAL A 255 4.58 2.94 -21.98
CA VAL A 255 4.94 3.82 -20.86
C VAL A 255 6.23 4.52 -21.25
N ASN A 256 6.16 5.82 -21.49
CA ASN A 256 7.36 6.63 -21.64
C ASN A 256 7.74 7.17 -20.27
N CYS A 257 8.82 6.65 -19.68
CA CYS A 257 9.45 7.32 -18.54
C CYS A 257 9.88 8.73 -18.98
N GLY A 258 9.88 9.66 -18.03
CA GLY A 258 10.23 11.06 -18.25
C GLY A 258 11.68 11.29 -18.64
N ASN A 259 12.01 12.53 -18.98
CA ASN A 259 13.40 12.95 -19.12
C ASN A 259 14.16 12.77 -17.79
N ASN A 260 15.47 12.53 -17.88
CA ASN A 260 16.34 12.30 -16.72
C ASN A 260 15.93 11.11 -15.86
N THR A 261 15.41 10.05 -16.48
CA THR A 261 15.02 8.81 -15.80
C THR A 261 15.83 7.63 -16.30
N ILE A 262 15.87 6.59 -15.46
CA ILE A 262 16.23 5.24 -15.84
C ILE A 262 14.99 4.35 -15.73
N CYS A 263 14.84 3.40 -16.63
CA CYS A 263 13.82 2.37 -16.52
C CYS A 263 14.44 1.03 -16.18
N SER A 264 13.72 0.20 -15.43
CA SER A 264 14.09 -1.18 -15.19
C SER A 264 12.93 -2.10 -15.58
N SER A 265 13.26 -3.25 -16.16
CA SER A 265 12.30 -4.28 -16.53
C SER A 265 12.64 -5.62 -15.91
N THR A 266 11.60 -6.37 -15.52
CA THR A 266 11.74 -7.74 -15.04
C THR A 266 11.23 -8.73 -16.09
N ASN A 267 12.05 -9.73 -16.43
CA ASN A 267 11.71 -10.75 -17.43
C ASN A 267 10.53 -11.64 -16.99
N GLN A 268 10.30 -11.77 -15.68
CA GLN A 268 9.12 -12.45 -15.14
C GLN A 268 7.93 -11.48 -15.15
N GLY A 269 7.27 -11.36 -16.31
CA GLY A 269 6.01 -10.64 -16.46
C GLY A 269 6.05 -9.33 -17.23
N SER A 270 7.17 -8.94 -17.85
CA SER A 270 7.31 -7.71 -18.65
C SER A 270 6.74 -6.48 -17.94
N SER A 271 7.21 -6.24 -16.72
CA SER A 271 6.85 -5.04 -15.95
C SER A 271 7.93 -3.99 -16.08
N VAL A 272 7.55 -2.71 -16.13
CA VAL A 272 8.46 -1.56 -16.18
C VAL A 272 8.26 -0.68 -14.96
N THR A 273 9.38 -0.23 -14.42
CA THR A 273 9.47 0.84 -13.42
C THR A 273 10.34 1.96 -13.95
N CYS A 274 10.09 3.19 -13.51
CA CYS A 274 10.83 4.37 -13.89
C CYS A 274 11.35 5.04 -12.62
N ASP A 275 12.63 5.42 -12.60
CA ASP A 275 13.26 6.11 -11.48
C ASP A 275 13.98 7.35 -11.99
N CYS A 276 14.00 8.43 -11.22
CA CYS A 276 14.83 9.59 -11.55
C CYS A 276 16.32 9.21 -11.46
N LEU A 277 17.13 9.75 -12.37
CA LEU A 277 18.59 9.60 -12.29
C LEU A 277 19.13 10.29 -11.03
N GLN A 278 20.31 9.84 -10.58
CA GLN A 278 20.98 10.44 -9.43
C GLN A 278 21.16 11.96 -9.61
N GLY A 279 20.74 12.74 -8.62
CA GLY A 279 20.74 14.20 -8.65
C GLY A 279 19.47 14.86 -9.21
N TYR A 280 18.48 14.05 -9.61
CA TYR A 280 17.15 14.50 -10.01
C TYR A 280 16.08 13.94 -9.05
N GLU A 281 15.05 14.74 -8.79
CA GLU A 281 13.92 14.38 -7.94
C GLU A 281 12.59 14.74 -8.62
N GLY A 282 11.51 14.03 -8.28
CA GLY A 282 10.17 14.29 -8.77
C GLY A 282 9.51 13.04 -9.34
N ASN A 283 8.65 13.20 -10.34
CA ASN A 283 7.86 12.10 -10.89
C ASN A 283 8.49 11.52 -12.18
N PRO A 284 9.08 10.32 -12.13
CA PRO A 284 9.72 9.70 -13.29
C PRO A 284 8.73 9.22 -14.37
N TYR A 285 7.43 9.25 -14.11
CA TYR A 285 6.39 8.87 -15.06
C TYR A 285 5.82 10.07 -15.85
N LEU A 286 6.30 11.30 -15.59
CA LEU A 286 5.94 12.50 -16.35
C LEU A 286 7.06 12.93 -17.30
N PRO A 287 6.76 13.41 -18.52
CA PRO A 287 7.78 13.80 -19.50
C PRO A 287 8.88 14.75 -18.99
N GLN A 288 8.55 15.67 -18.08
CA GLN A 288 9.51 16.56 -17.42
C GLN A 288 9.36 16.54 -15.89
N GLY A 289 9.08 15.36 -15.32
CA GLY A 289 8.82 15.24 -13.90
C GLY A 289 10.06 15.10 -13.01
N CYS A 290 11.19 14.61 -13.54
CA CYS A 290 12.46 14.58 -12.80
C CYS A 290 13.25 15.87 -13.02
N GLN A 291 13.28 16.71 -11.99
CA GLN A 291 13.92 18.02 -12.00
C GLN A 291 15.10 18.04 -11.04
N GLY A 292 16.17 18.72 -11.43
CA GLY A 292 17.40 18.75 -10.66
C GLY A 292 18.53 19.34 -11.46
N THR A 293 19.68 19.48 -10.82
CA THR A 293 20.94 19.83 -11.49
C THR A 293 21.92 18.71 -11.20
N GLN A 294 22.50 18.13 -12.25
CA GLN A 294 23.58 17.16 -12.09
C GLN A 294 24.74 17.90 -11.42
N SER A 295 24.88 17.74 -10.10
CA SER A 295 25.99 18.31 -9.36
C SER A 295 27.21 17.55 -9.83
N THR A 296 28.01 18.17 -10.70
CA THR A 296 29.33 17.66 -11.03
C THR A 296 30.13 17.66 -9.73
N CYS A 297 30.25 16.48 -9.11
CA CYS A 297 31.25 16.29 -8.07
C CYS A 297 32.61 16.39 -8.76
N TYR A 298 33.20 17.58 -8.72
CA TYR A 298 34.61 17.75 -9.04
C TYR A 298 35.38 17.11 -7.88
N CYS A 299 36.06 15.99 -8.19
CA CYS A 299 37.09 15.42 -7.32
C CYS A 299 38.27 16.38 -7.15
#